data_AF-A0A7C1ZKC1-F1
#
_entry.id   AF-A0A7C1ZKC1-F1
#
_cell.length_a   1.000
_cell.length_b   1.000
_cell.length_c   1.000
_cell.angle_alpha   90.00
_cell.angle_beta   90.00
_cell.angle_gamma   90.00
#
_symmetry.space_group_name_H-M   'P 1'
#
loop_
_entity.id
_entity.type
_entity.pdbx_description
1 polymer ?
#
loop_
_entity_poly.entity_id
_entity_poly.type
_entity_poly.pdbx_seq_one_letter_code
_entity_poly.pdbx_strand_id
1 'polypeptide(L)'
;AIFAVLTPYPGTPLFKKLEMEGRILTKDWSKYNRKDVVFEPKNMTKEELEEGFRWITKEFNSPSRITCRVLKSFKLGLYPSLATLAGNVGGYIVGHRR
;
A
#
# COMPACT_ATOMS: atom_id res chain seq x y z
N ALA A 1 6.01 5.53 -2.12
CA ALA A 1 4.61 5.85 -1.74
C ALA A 1 4.09 4.70 -0.90
N ILE A 2 3.05 4.96 -0.09
CA ILE A 2 2.43 3.94 0.75
C ILE A 2 1.08 3.61 0.15
N PHE A 3 0.85 2.33 -0.16
CA PHE A 3 -0.44 1.81 -0.60
C PHE A 3 -1.08 1.04 0.56
N ALA A 4 -2.40 1.13 0.67
CA ALA A 4 -3.18 0.45 1.69
C ALA A 4 -4.45 -0.13 1.06
N VAL A 5 -4.82 -1.34 1.47
CA VAL A 5 -6.12 -1.95 1.17
C VAL A 5 -7.20 -1.30 2.04
N LEU A 6 -8.41 -1.16 1.51
CA LEU A 6 -9.57 -0.71 2.28
C LEU A 6 -9.83 -1.70 3.42
N THR A 7 -9.68 -1.25 4.67
CA THR A 7 -9.95 -2.06 5.86
C THR A 7 -11.19 -1.52 6.58
N PRO A 8 -12.33 -2.25 6.55
CA PRO A 8 -13.53 -1.83 7.25
C PRO A 8 -13.41 -2.11 8.74
N TYR A 9 -12.98 -1.15 9.56
CA TYR A 9 -12.80 -1.38 11.00
C TYR A 9 -14.13 -1.58 11.75
N PRO A 10 -14.23 -2.53 12.70
CA PRO A 10 -15.44 -2.73 13.51
C PRO A 10 -15.87 -1.42 14.19
N GLY A 11 -17.18 -1.19 14.23
CA GLY A 11 -17.76 0.06 14.76
C GLY A 11 -17.86 1.21 13.74
N THR A 12 -17.20 1.12 12.59
CA THR A 12 -17.34 2.12 11.52
C THR A 12 -18.64 1.93 10.72
N PRO A 13 -19.20 3.01 10.12
CA PRO A 13 -20.34 2.89 9.21
C PRO A 13 -20.06 1.95 8.02
N LEU A 14 -18.82 1.94 7.53
CA LEU A 14 -18.41 1.05 6.43
C LEU A 14 -18.48 -0.42 6.84
N PHE A 15 -17.99 -0.77 8.04
CA PHE A 15 -18.10 -2.13 8.54
C PHE A 15 -19.56 -2.58 8.66
N LYS A 16 -20.42 -1.74 9.27
CA LYS A 16 -21.86 -2.04 9.38
C LYS A 16 -22.50 -2.26 8.01
N LYS A 17 -22.17 -1.41 7.03
CA LYS A 17 -22.68 -1.54 5.66
C LYS A 17 -22.25 -2.87 5.02
N LEU A 18 -20.95 -3.19 5.06
CA LEU A 18 -20.43 -4.42 4.47
C LEU A 18 -20.91 -5.67 5.20
N GLU A 19 -21.12 -5.59 6.51
CA GLU A 19 -21.69 -6.66 7.33
C GLU A 19 -23.15 -6.92 6.95
N MET A 20 -23.97 -5.87 6.81
CA MET A 20 -25.35 -5.98 6.32
C MET A 20 -25.43 -6.52 4.88
N GLU A 21 -24.46 -6.15 4.03
CA GLU A 21 -24.34 -6.69 2.67
C GLU A 21 -23.79 -8.14 2.64
N GLY A 22 -23.42 -8.73 3.79
CA GLY A 22 -22.86 -10.08 3.86
C GLY A 22 -21.45 -10.22 3.27
N ARG A 23 -20.73 -9.11 3.13
CA ARG A 23 -19.44 -9.03 2.41
C ARG A 23 -18.22 -9.03 3.34
N ILE A 24 -18.38 -9.21 4.65
CA ILE A 24 -17.24 -9.36 5.57
C ILE A 24 -16.76 -10.82 5.54
N LEU A 25 -15.51 -11.03 5.10
CA LEU A 25 -14.93 -12.38 4.96
C LEU A 25 -14.41 -12.93 6.30
N THR A 26 -13.97 -12.06 7.20
CA THR A 26 -13.43 -12.45 8.50
C THR A 26 -13.54 -11.32 9.52
N LYS A 27 -13.77 -11.68 10.78
CA LYS A 27 -13.74 -10.78 11.94
C LYS A 27 -12.48 -10.97 12.80
N ASP A 28 -11.52 -11.74 12.32
CA ASP A 28 -10.21 -11.91 12.96
C ASP A 28 -9.42 -10.61 12.87
N TRP A 29 -9.24 -9.95 14.02
CA TRP A 29 -8.58 -8.65 14.15
C TRP A 29 -7.12 -8.65 13.73
N SER A 30 -6.44 -9.80 13.75
CA SER A 30 -5.05 -9.91 13.31
C SER A 30 -4.87 -9.55 11.82
N LYS A 31 -5.94 -9.67 11.04
CA LYS A 31 -5.96 -9.38 9.59
C LYS A 31 -6.33 -7.93 9.27
N TYR A 32 -6.68 -7.10 10.25
CA TYR A 32 -7.11 -5.71 10.02
C TYR A 32 -5.90 -4.76 9.93
N ASN A 33 -4.94 -5.10 9.08
CA ASN A 33 -3.60 -4.52 9.05
C ASN A 33 -3.30 -3.65 7.80
N ARG A 34 -4.33 -3.31 7.01
CA ARG A 34 -4.25 -2.52 5.75
C ARG A 34 -3.52 -3.20 4.60
N LYS A 35 -3.22 -4.51 4.72
CA LYS A 35 -2.64 -5.33 3.65
C LYS A 35 -3.55 -6.48 3.26
N ASP A 36 -4.16 -7.13 4.25
CA ASP A 36 -5.08 -8.24 3.99
C ASP A 36 -6.46 -7.74 3.56
N VAL A 37 -7.05 -8.44 2.60
CA VAL A 37 -8.42 -8.19 2.15
C VAL A 37 -9.37 -8.98 3.06
N VAL A 38 -10.09 -8.26 3.91
CA VAL A 38 -11.04 -8.83 4.90
C VAL A 38 -12.51 -8.72 4.48
N PHE A 39 -12.77 -8.27 3.25
CA PHE A 39 -14.11 -8.10 2.71
C PHE A 39 -14.16 -8.50 1.23
N GLU A 40 -15.32 -8.90 0.73
CA GLU A 40 -15.55 -9.26 -0.67
C GLU A 40 -15.80 -7.99 -1.49
N PRO A 41 -14.98 -7.61 -2.49
CA PRO A 41 -15.24 -6.44 -3.35
C PRO A 41 -16.49 -6.61 -4.24
N LYS A 42 -17.07 -5.52 -4.79
CA LYS A 42 -18.31 -5.62 -5.61
C LYS A 42 -18.05 -6.04 -7.05
N ASN A 43 -16.89 -5.64 -7.60
CA ASN A 43 -16.62 -5.68 -9.04
C ASN A 43 -15.38 -6.51 -9.38
N MET A 44 -14.79 -7.19 -8.40
CA MET A 44 -13.59 -8.02 -8.54
C MET A 44 -13.57 -9.02 -7.39
N THR A 45 -12.85 -10.12 -7.57
CA THR A 45 -12.63 -11.09 -6.49
C THR A 45 -11.64 -10.53 -5.47
N LYS A 46 -11.65 -11.12 -4.27
CA LYS A 46 -10.61 -10.89 -3.26
C LYS A 46 -9.21 -11.08 -3.85
N GLU A 47 -8.99 -12.14 -4.61
CA GLU A 47 -7.70 -12.52 -5.17
C GLU A 47 -7.19 -11.49 -6.19
N GLU A 48 -8.09 -10.99 -7.05
CA GLU A 48 -7.77 -9.93 -8.01
C GLU A 48 -7.31 -8.64 -7.30
N LEU A 49 -7.98 -8.27 -6.20
CA LEU A 49 -7.59 -7.13 -5.39
C LEU A 49 -6.22 -7.33 -4.72
N GLU A 50 -6.00 -8.51 -4.14
CA GLU A 50 -4.72 -8.84 -3.51
C GLU A 50 -3.56 -8.86 -4.52
N GLU A 51 -3.80 -9.40 -5.72
CA GLU A 51 -2.80 -9.42 -6.79
C GLU A 51 -2.50 -8.01 -7.31
N GLY A 52 -3.53 -7.20 -7.56
CA GLY A 52 -3.35 -5.80 -7.97
C GLY A 52 -2.58 -4.99 -6.93
N PHE A 53 -2.86 -5.21 -5.64
CA PHE A 53 -2.13 -4.58 -4.54
C PHE A 53 -0.65 -5.00 -4.51
N ARG A 54 -0.35 -6.28 -4.68
CA ARG A 54 1.05 -6.77 -4.77
C ARG A 54 1.75 -6.21 -6.00
N TRP A 55 1.09 -6.19 -7.15
CA TRP A 55 1.63 -5.69 -8.41
C TRP A 55 1.99 -4.20 -8.33
N ILE A 56 1.07 -3.34 -7.89
CA ILE A 56 1.33 -1.89 -7.82
C ILE A 56 2.42 -1.56 -6.80
N THR A 57 2.45 -2.27 -5.66
CA THR A 57 3.47 -2.09 -4.62
C THR A 57 4.85 -2.46 -5.14
N LYS A 58 4.95 -3.56 -5.92
CA LYS A 58 6.21 -3.99 -6.55
C LYS A 58 6.65 -3.04 -7.66
N GLU A 59 5.75 -2.67 -8.56
CA GLU A 59 6.08 -1.82 -9.71
C GLU A 59 6.50 -0.42 -9.25
N PHE A 60 5.79 0.19 -8.30
CA PHE A 60 6.11 1.53 -7.81
C PHE A 60 7.43 1.58 -7.04
N ASN A 61 7.76 0.52 -6.29
CA ASN A 61 9.01 0.42 -5.53
C ASN A 61 10.13 -0.28 -6.29
N SER A 62 9.97 -0.49 -7.60
CA SER A 62 11.03 -1.10 -8.41
C SER A 62 12.26 -0.18 -8.48
N PRO A 63 13.49 -0.73 -8.35
CA PRO A 63 14.71 0.07 -8.30
C PRO A 63 14.90 0.99 -9.51
N SER A 64 14.53 0.54 -10.71
CA SER A 64 14.61 1.33 -11.94
C SER A 64 13.70 2.58 -11.90
N ARG A 65 12.48 2.46 -11.37
CA ARG A 65 11.52 3.57 -11.24
C ARG A 65 11.92 4.55 -10.15
N ILE A 66 12.44 4.04 -9.02
CA ILE A 66 12.98 4.88 -7.95
C ILE A 66 14.17 5.67 -8.47
N THR A 67 15.16 5.01 -9.09
CA THR A 67 16.35 5.68 -9.64
C THR A 67 15.99 6.69 -10.71
N CYS A 68 15.04 6.40 -11.60
CA CYS A 68 14.59 7.38 -12.59
C CYS A 68 13.94 8.63 -11.94
N ARG A 69 13.16 8.47 -10.86
CA ARG A 69 12.62 9.60 -10.09
C ARG A 69 13.71 10.42 -9.41
N VAL A 70 14.67 9.74 -8.79
CA VAL A 70 15.81 10.36 -8.13
C VAL A 70 16.63 11.15 -9.16
N LEU A 71 16.97 10.56 -10.30
CA LEU A 71 17.69 11.18 -11.41
C LEU A 71 16.98 12.41 -11.98
N LYS A 72 15.65 12.37 -12.15
CA LYS A 72 14.87 13.55 -12.57
C LYS A 72 14.90 14.68 -11.53
N SER A 73 15.04 14.35 -10.26
CA SER A 73 15.08 15.32 -9.16
C SER A 73 16.41 16.08 -9.07
N PHE A 74 17.48 15.59 -9.70
CA PHE A 74 18.76 16.31 -9.80
C PHE A 74 18.67 17.59 -10.64
N LYS A 75 17.68 17.72 -11.54
CA LYS A 75 17.45 18.96 -12.31
C LYS A 75 16.98 20.15 -11.45
N LEU A 76 16.62 19.91 -10.18
CA LEU A 76 16.13 20.93 -9.24
C LEU A 76 17.25 21.52 -8.35
N GLY A 77 18.50 21.06 -8.53
CA GLY A 77 19.66 21.51 -7.73
C GLY A 77 20.11 20.49 -6.68
N LEU A 78 21.25 20.77 -6.03
CA LEU A 78 21.97 19.83 -5.16
C LEU A 78 21.17 19.44 -3.89
N TYR A 79 20.44 20.38 -3.30
CA TYR A 79 19.67 20.18 -2.06
C TYR A 79 18.45 19.24 -2.25
N PRO A 80 17.57 19.43 -3.26
CA PRO A 80 16.49 18.49 -3.54
C PRO A 80 16.96 17.07 -3.87
N SER A 81 18.10 16.92 -4.55
CA SER A 81 18.66 15.58 -4.86
C SER A 81 19.14 14.84 -3.61
N LEU A 82 19.81 15.54 -2.67
CA LEU A 82 20.28 14.94 -1.42
C LEU A 82 19.11 14.55 -0.51
N ALA A 83 18.10 15.41 -0.38
CA ALA A 83 16.89 15.12 0.38
C ALA A 83 16.12 13.92 -0.18
N THR A 84 16.02 13.81 -1.51
CA THR A 84 15.36 12.69 -2.19
C THR A 84 16.12 11.39 -2.02
N LEU A 85 17.46 11.42 -2.13
CA LEU A 85 18.30 10.25 -1.91
C LEU A 85 18.21 9.75 -0.45
N ALA A 86 18.30 10.67 0.51
CA ALA A 86 18.18 10.35 1.94
C ALA A 86 16.82 9.71 2.29
N GLY A 87 15.71 10.23 1.74
CA GLY A 87 14.39 9.66 1.93
C GLY A 87 14.24 8.23 1.37
N ASN A 88 14.85 7.95 0.21
CA ASN A 88 14.80 6.62 -0.41
C ASN A 88 15.72 5.62 0.32
N VAL A 89 16.92 6.02 0.72
CA VAL A 89 17.86 5.18 1.48
C VAL A 89 17.32 4.90 2.89
N GLY A 90 16.76 5.90 3.57
CA GLY A 90 16.08 5.72 4.86
C GLY A 90 14.91 4.76 4.78
N GLY A 91 14.09 4.85 3.73
CA GLY A 91 13.02 3.90 3.45
C GLY A 91 13.51 2.48 3.17
N TYR A 92 14.62 2.33 2.46
CA TYR A 92 15.21 1.02 2.11
C TYR A 92 15.83 0.32 3.35
N ILE A 93 16.57 1.05 4.19
CA ILE A 93 17.20 0.51 5.40
C ILE A 93 16.15 0.13 6.47
N VAL A 94 15.10 0.94 6.63
CA VAL A 94 14.01 0.66 7.58
C VAL A 94 13.10 -0.47 7.07
N GLY A 95 12.92 -0.59 5.75
CA GLY A 95 12.12 -1.64 5.12
C GLY A 95 12.71 -3.05 5.22
N HIS A 96 14.01 -3.20 5.49
CA HIS A 96 14.71 -4.50 5.59
C HIS A 96 14.79 -5.07 7.03
N ARG A 97 14.14 -4.43 8.01
CA ARG A 97 14.12 -4.86 9.43
C ARG A 97 12.77 -5.40 9.91
N ARG A 98 11.84 -5.75 9.01
CA ARG A 98 10.56 -6.39 9.38
C ARG A 98 10.27 -7.61 8.54
#